data_AF-A0A9E6ADF7-F1
#
_entry.id   AF-A0A9E6ADF7-F1
#
_cell.length_a   1.000
_cell.length_b   1.000
_cell.length_c   1.000
_cell.angle_alpha   90.00
_cell.angle_beta   90.00
_cell.angle_gamma   90.00
#
_symmetry.space_group_name_H-M   'P 1'
#
loop_
_entity.id
_entity.type
_entity.pdbx_description
1 polymer ?
#
loop_
_entity_poly.entity_id
_entity_poly.type
_entity_poly.pdbx_seq_one_letter_code
_entity_poly.pdbx_strand_id
1 'polypeptide(L)'
;MASAPPKRSPVTGGNSPADDRTAELTKAKTSQTAISDPSTAVEGSDIAVAVAVTKDRQGLNILRRRNEQIEAATVRPLESGKPIHGEIVTLTPRAESPAIMDVETQYAPPETRISSEGRPAQIATDTYRKNWDTIWSRRSSNKQLN
;
A
#
# COMPACT_ATOMS: atom_id res chain seq x y z
N MET A 1 -14.01 -60.85 -26.09
CA MET A 1 -15.37 -60.99 -26.64
C MET A 1 -16.14 -59.70 -26.35
N ALA A 2 -16.56 -58.98 -27.42
CA ALA A 2 -17.64 -57.97 -27.56
C ALA A 2 -17.79 -56.85 -26.49
N SER A 3 -18.09 -55.57 -26.77
CA SER A 3 -18.60 -54.88 -27.96
C SER A 3 -18.33 -53.37 -27.83
N ALA A 4 -18.07 -52.70 -28.96
CA ALA A 4 -17.95 -51.24 -29.10
C ALA A 4 -19.36 -50.57 -29.26
N PRO A 5 -19.45 -49.22 -29.32
CA PRO A 5 -20.62 -48.41 -28.91
C PRO A 5 -21.55 -48.01 -30.07
N PRO A 6 -22.73 -47.40 -29.81
CA PRO A 6 -23.47 -46.68 -30.85
C PRO A 6 -23.23 -45.16 -30.85
N LYS A 7 -22.98 -44.68 -32.07
CA LYS A 7 -22.90 -43.28 -32.54
C LYS A 7 -24.28 -42.63 -32.59
N ARG A 8 -24.35 -41.30 -32.46
CA ARG A 8 -25.22 -40.41 -33.26
C ARG A 8 -24.70 -38.96 -33.23
N SER A 9 -24.60 -38.39 -34.42
CA SER A 9 -24.08 -37.05 -34.76
C SER A 9 -25.24 -36.04 -34.97
N PRO A 10 -25.05 -34.92 -35.68
CA PRO A 10 -25.08 -33.54 -35.19
C PRO A 10 -26.42 -32.82 -35.44
N VAL A 11 -26.67 -31.70 -34.74
CA VAL A 11 -27.72 -30.74 -35.13
C VAL A 11 -27.07 -29.53 -35.80
N THR A 12 -27.23 -29.47 -37.12
CA THR A 12 -26.99 -28.30 -37.97
C THR A 12 -28.34 -27.61 -38.15
N GLY A 13 -28.43 -26.36 -37.75
CA GLY A 13 -29.59 -25.50 -38.03
C GLY A 13 -29.09 -24.12 -38.42
N GLY A 14 -28.80 -23.95 -39.71
CA GLY A 14 -28.69 -22.63 -40.31
C GLY A 14 -30.07 -22.02 -40.49
N ASN A 15 -30.19 -20.72 -40.25
CA ASN A 15 -31.19 -19.86 -40.88
C ASN A 15 -30.67 -18.42 -40.92
N SER A 16 -30.29 -18.00 -42.12
CA SER A 16 -30.41 -16.64 -42.66
C SER A 16 -31.23 -16.81 -43.94
N PRO A 17 -32.08 -15.86 -44.40
CA PRO A 17 -31.69 -14.45 -44.59
C PRO A 17 -32.81 -13.39 -44.45
N ALA A 18 -32.41 -12.13 -44.66
CA ALA A 18 -33.14 -10.99 -45.23
C ALA A 18 -34.34 -10.35 -44.49
N ASP A 19 -34.14 -9.07 -44.15
CA ASP A 19 -35.05 -7.92 -44.37
C ASP A 19 -34.45 -6.74 -43.58
N ASP A 20 -33.59 -5.89 -44.17
CA ASP A 20 -33.95 -4.66 -44.89
C ASP A 20 -35.11 -3.87 -44.26
N ARG A 21 -34.76 -2.82 -43.50
CA ARG A 21 -35.54 -1.58 -43.29
C ARG A 21 -34.73 -0.54 -42.51
N THR A 22 -34.12 0.37 -43.28
CA THR A 22 -34.21 1.83 -43.12
C THR A 22 -34.25 2.42 -41.70
N ALA A 23 -33.19 3.17 -41.34
CA ALA A 23 -33.29 4.61 -41.10
C ALA A 23 -31.91 5.21 -40.73
N GLU A 24 -31.47 6.16 -41.54
CA GLU A 24 -30.43 7.15 -41.25
C GLU A 24 -30.65 7.84 -39.89
N LEU A 25 -29.58 8.25 -39.21
CA LEU A 25 -29.38 9.65 -38.80
C LEU A 25 -27.94 9.86 -38.27
N THR A 26 -27.13 10.46 -39.12
CA THR A 26 -26.21 11.58 -38.84
C THR A 26 -25.76 11.82 -37.38
N LYS A 27 -24.47 11.57 -37.08
CA LYS A 27 -23.60 12.60 -36.48
C LYS A 27 -22.12 12.25 -36.59
N ALA A 28 -21.44 12.90 -37.54
CA ALA A 28 -20.02 13.17 -37.42
C ALA A 28 -19.79 14.10 -36.23
N LYS A 29 -18.95 13.71 -35.28
CA LYS A 29 -18.31 14.60 -34.31
C LYS A 29 -16.96 14.00 -33.95
N THR A 30 -15.95 14.35 -34.74
CA THR A 30 -14.93 15.33 -34.33
C THR A 30 -14.05 14.77 -33.22
N SER A 31 -12.89 14.32 -33.65
CA SER A 31 -11.67 14.18 -32.87
C SER A 31 -11.56 15.31 -31.85
N GLN A 32 -11.61 14.96 -30.57
CA GLN A 32 -11.08 15.82 -29.52
C GLN A 32 -9.87 15.13 -28.93
N THR A 33 -8.72 15.54 -29.46
CA THR A 33 -7.46 15.63 -28.73
C THR A 33 -7.74 16.37 -27.42
N ALA A 34 -7.99 15.64 -26.35
CA ALA A 34 -7.92 16.18 -25.01
C ALA A 34 -6.44 16.29 -24.66
N ILE A 35 -5.90 17.50 -24.86
CA ILE A 35 -4.78 18.00 -24.07
C ILE A 35 -5.24 17.97 -22.60
N SER A 36 -4.84 16.93 -21.88
CA SER A 36 -5.07 16.82 -20.45
C SER A 36 -4.16 17.80 -19.72
N ASP A 37 -4.77 18.82 -19.11
CA ASP A 37 -4.13 19.68 -18.12
C ASP A 37 -3.47 18.83 -17.00
N PRO A 38 -2.17 18.99 -16.71
CA PRO A 38 -1.50 18.19 -15.66
C PRO A 38 -1.73 18.74 -14.24
N SER A 39 -2.85 19.42 -14.00
CA SER A 39 -3.12 20.10 -12.73
C SER A 39 -4.52 19.84 -12.19
N THR A 40 -4.95 18.59 -12.22
CA THR A 40 -5.89 18.08 -11.22
C THR A 40 -5.10 17.23 -10.23
N ALA A 41 -4.38 17.90 -9.31
CA ALA A 41 -3.99 17.26 -8.08
C ALA A 41 -5.28 16.93 -7.33
N VAL A 42 -5.78 15.70 -7.51
CA VAL A 42 -6.93 15.18 -6.77
C VAL A 42 -6.61 15.38 -5.29
N GLU A 43 -7.43 16.15 -4.58
CA GLU A 43 -7.28 16.31 -3.14
C GLU A 43 -7.30 14.91 -2.50
N GLY A 44 -6.25 14.58 -1.74
CA GLY A 44 -6.04 13.25 -1.17
C GLY A 44 -5.23 12.26 -2.02
N SER A 45 -4.68 12.65 -3.18
CA SER A 45 -3.81 11.75 -3.96
C SER A 45 -2.42 11.57 -3.34
N ASP A 46 -2.09 10.31 -3.09
CA ASP A 46 -0.80 9.85 -2.59
C ASP A 46 0.18 9.60 -3.74
N ILE A 47 1.28 10.35 -3.73
CA ILE A 47 2.24 10.39 -4.83
C ILE A 47 3.64 10.26 -4.26
N ALA A 48 4.44 9.39 -4.87
CA ALA A 48 5.85 9.22 -4.56
C ALA A 48 6.74 9.65 -5.72
N VAL A 49 7.88 10.26 -5.40
CA VAL A 49 8.95 10.57 -6.34
C VAL A 49 10.18 9.75 -5.98
N ALA A 50 10.72 9.03 -6.97
CA ALA A 50 11.97 8.29 -6.83
C ALA A 50 13.16 9.25 -6.74
N VAL A 51 13.96 9.18 -5.67
CA VAL A 51 15.13 10.05 -5.45
C VAL A 51 16.43 9.32 -5.78
N ALA A 52 16.62 8.13 -5.21
CA ALA A 52 17.86 7.37 -5.35
C ALA A 52 17.63 5.90 -5.02
N VAL A 53 18.46 5.02 -5.58
CA VAL A 53 18.57 3.65 -5.10
C VAL A 53 19.33 3.62 -3.77
N THR A 54 19.00 2.67 -2.90
CA THR A 54 19.72 2.48 -1.63
C THR A 54 21.16 2.03 -1.86
N LYS A 55 22.03 2.19 -0.85
CA LYS A 55 23.45 1.79 -0.93
C LYS A 55 23.66 0.31 -1.26
N ASP A 56 22.78 -0.55 -0.73
CA ASP A 56 22.76 -1.98 -1.02
C ASP A 56 22.08 -2.34 -2.35
N ARG A 57 21.50 -1.36 -3.05
CA ARG A 57 20.73 -1.50 -4.30
C ARG A 57 19.53 -2.44 -4.21
N GLN A 58 19.04 -2.71 -2.99
CA GLN A 58 17.88 -3.57 -2.74
C GLN A 58 16.60 -2.77 -2.45
N GLY A 59 16.65 -1.44 -2.55
CA GLY A 59 15.51 -0.58 -2.28
C GLY A 59 15.61 0.77 -2.99
N LEU A 60 14.56 1.55 -2.80
CA LEU A 60 14.39 2.87 -3.39
C LEU A 60 14.11 3.89 -2.28
N ASN A 61 14.85 5.00 -2.30
CA ASN A 61 14.56 6.17 -1.50
C ASN A 61 13.56 7.04 -2.25
N ILE A 62 12.45 7.36 -1.58
CA ILE A 62 11.36 8.14 -2.15
C ILE A 62 11.03 9.35 -1.27
N LEU A 63 10.48 10.38 -1.91
CA LEU A 63 9.71 11.43 -1.24
C LEU A 63 8.24 11.19 -1.55
N ARG A 64 7.43 11.04 -0.52
CA ARG A 64 5.99 10.75 -0.63
C ARG A 64 5.19 11.93 -0.10
N ARG A 65 4.15 12.33 -0.82
CA ARG A 65 3.15 13.30 -0.36
C ARG A 65 1.89 12.56 0.06
N ARG A 66 1.51 12.66 1.34
CA ARG A 66 0.28 12.08 1.89
C ARG A 66 -0.32 13.06 2.90
N ASN A 67 -1.64 13.28 2.88
CA ASN A 67 -2.34 14.14 3.83
C ASN A 67 -1.67 15.51 4.05
N GLU A 68 -1.28 16.15 2.94
CA GLU A 68 -0.55 17.45 2.93
C GLU A 68 0.86 17.44 3.56
N GLN A 69 1.34 16.27 4.00
CA GLN A 69 2.70 16.09 4.53
C GLN A 69 3.62 15.48 3.48
N ILE A 70 4.89 15.86 3.54
CA ILE A 70 5.97 15.23 2.77
C ILE A 70 6.77 14.34 3.71
N GLU A 71 6.83 13.05 3.39
CA GLU A 71 7.56 12.05 4.15
C GLU A 71 8.72 11.50 3.29
N ALA A 72 9.89 11.36 3.90
CA ALA A 72 11.02 10.66 3.31
C ALA A 72 10.99 9.20 3.76
N ALA A 73 11.02 8.26 2.80
CA ALA A 73 10.94 6.85 3.11
C ALA A 73 11.86 6.01 2.22
N THR A 74 12.18 4.80 2.68
CA THR A 74 12.86 3.78 1.89
C THR A 74 11.89 2.62 1.67
N VAL A 75 11.62 2.30 0.40
CA VAL A 75 10.78 1.18 0.00
C VAL A 75 11.65 0.01 -0.44
N ARG A 76 11.25 -1.20 -0.05
CA ARG A 76 11.93 -2.45 -0.44
C ARG A 76 10.90 -3.44 -0.98
N PRO A 77 11.27 -4.27 -1.98
CA PRO A 77 10.42 -5.37 -2.40
C PRO A 77 10.09 -6.30 -1.24
N LEU A 78 8.86 -6.81 -1.19
CA LEU A 78 8.48 -7.82 -0.23
C LEU A 78 9.13 -9.16 -0.58
N GLU A 79 9.68 -9.83 0.42
CA GLU A 79 10.30 -11.15 0.28
C GLU A 79 9.60 -12.17 1.16
N SER A 80 9.29 -13.34 0.60
CA SER A 80 8.66 -14.42 1.36
C SER A 80 9.56 -14.90 2.50
N GLY A 81 8.96 -15.11 3.67
CA GLY A 81 9.67 -15.55 4.88
C GLY A 81 10.45 -14.45 5.60
N LYS A 82 10.49 -13.22 5.08
CA LYS A 82 11.05 -12.07 5.80
C LYS A 82 9.98 -11.27 6.54
N PRO A 83 10.29 -10.72 7.72
CA PRO A 83 9.37 -9.83 8.43
C PRO A 83 9.04 -8.57 7.61
N ILE A 84 7.81 -8.10 7.74
CA ILE A 84 7.38 -6.81 7.21
C ILE A 84 7.72 -5.73 8.24
N HIS A 85 8.43 -4.70 7.80
CA HIS A 85 8.75 -3.54 8.61
C HIS A 85 7.99 -2.33 8.08
N GLY A 86 7.08 -1.78 8.90
CA GLY A 86 6.31 -0.58 8.55
C GLY A 86 5.13 -0.87 7.63
N GLU A 87 4.93 0.01 6.65
CA GLU A 87 3.81 0.04 5.71
C GLU A 87 4.08 -0.80 4.46
N ILE A 88 3.03 -1.43 3.90
CA ILE A 88 3.07 -2.08 2.59
C ILE A 88 2.36 -1.20 1.58
N VAL A 89 3.05 -0.87 0.50
CA VAL A 89 2.54 -0.04 -0.60
C VAL A 89 2.75 -0.71 -1.94
N THR A 90 1.84 -0.42 -2.87
CA THR A 90 2.02 -0.67 -4.31
C THR A 90 2.40 0.64 -4.97
N LEU A 91 3.43 0.62 -5.82
CA LEU A 91 3.89 1.77 -6.57
C LEU A 91 3.59 1.55 -8.06
N THR A 92 2.81 2.47 -8.64
CA THR A 92 2.48 2.43 -10.07
C THR A 92 3.12 3.63 -10.77
N PRO A 93 4.15 3.44 -11.60
CA PRO A 93 4.77 4.52 -12.36
C PRO A 93 3.77 5.17 -13.31
N ARG A 94 3.75 6.50 -13.37
CA ARG A 94 2.92 7.23 -14.34
C ARG A 94 3.52 7.17 -15.73
N ALA A 95 2.66 7.04 -16.75
CA ALA A 95 3.08 6.95 -18.15
C ALA A 95 3.90 8.17 -18.60
N GLU A 96 3.55 9.36 -18.10
CA GLU A 96 4.22 10.61 -18.48
C GLU A 96 5.58 10.80 -17.79
N SER A 97 5.76 10.24 -16.60
CA SER A 97 7.01 10.35 -15.85
C SER A 97 7.17 9.12 -14.95
N PRO A 98 7.99 8.14 -15.34
CA PRO A 98 8.22 6.93 -14.54
C PRO A 98 8.87 7.20 -13.17
N ALA A 99 9.49 8.37 -12.99
CA ALA A 99 10.04 8.80 -11.70
C ALA A 99 8.94 9.20 -10.69
N ILE A 100 7.73 9.51 -11.18
CA ILE A 100 6.55 9.83 -10.38
C ILE A 100 5.65 8.59 -10.35
N MET A 101 5.32 8.14 -9.15
CA MET A 101 4.54 6.94 -8.91
C MET A 101 3.30 7.27 -8.09
N ASP A 102 2.18 6.69 -8.47
CA ASP A 102 0.99 6.64 -7.62
C ASP A 102 1.20 5.58 -6.54
N VAL A 103 0.81 5.91 -5.31
CA VAL A 103 1.00 5.05 -4.15
C VAL A 103 -0.35 4.53 -3.69
N GLU A 104 -0.46 3.21 -3.56
CA GLU A 104 -1.62 2.56 -2.95
C GLU A 104 -1.18 1.80 -1.71
N THR A 105 -1.67 2.21 -0.54
CA THR A 105 -1.39 1.53 0.73
C THR A 105 -2.23 0.26 0.85
N GLN A 106 -1.57 -0.89 0.88
CA GLN A 106 -2.20 -2.19 1.09
C GLN A 106 -2.30 -2.55 2.57
N TYR A 107 -1.35 -2.08 3.37
CA TYR A 107 -1.33 -2.28 4.81
C TYR A 107 -0.59 -1.15 5.51
N ALA A 108 -1.22 -0.56 6.52
CA ALA A 108 -0.59 0.38 7.44
C ALA A 108 -0.61 -0.20 8.86
N PRO A 109 0.55 -0.29 9.54
CA PRO A 109 0.56 -0.66 10.95
C PRO A 109 -0.18 0.40 11.77
N PRO A 110 -0.85 0.02 12.87
CA PRO A 110 -1.46 1.00 13.76
C PRO A 110 -0.37 1.96 14.25
N GLU A 111 -0.70 3.24 14.24
CA GLU A 111 0.20 4.32 14.59
C GLU A 111 0.65 4.14 16.05
N THR A 112 1.76 3.42 16.24
CA THR A 112 2.38 3.29 17.55
C THR A 112 3.01 4.63 17.79
N ARG A 113 2.29 5.51 18.49
CA ARG A 113 2.88 6.70 19.09
C ARG A 113 4.03 6.17 19.92
N ILE A 114 5.24 6.25 19.39
CA ILE A 114 6.45 6.05 20.17
C ILE A 114 6.40 7.23 21.12
N SER A 115 5.80 7.05 22.29
CA SER A 115 6.02 7.92 23.44
C SER A 115 7.51 7.75 23.76
N SER A 116 8.32 8.55 23.06
CA SER A 116 9.75 8.66 23.19
C SER A 116 10.08 9.37 24.50
N GLU A 117 9.56 8.86 25.62
CA GLU A 117 10.04 9.25 26.94
C GLU A 117 11.41 8.63 27.23
N GLY A 118 12.01 7.89 26.28
CA GLY A 118 13.35 7.29 26.44
C GLY A 118 13.41 6.27 27.59
N ARG A 119 12.25 5.86 28.10
CA ARG A 119 12.13 4.90 29.20
C ARG A 119 12.14 3.50 28.58
N PRO A 120 12.96 2.58 29.10
CA PRO A 120 12.82 1.16 28.78
C PRO A 120 11.37 0.73 28.90
N ALA A 121 10.92 -0.19 28.06
CA ALA A 121 9.57 -0.73 28.10
C ALA A 121 9.18 -1.05 29.56
N GLN A 122 8.05 -0.50 30.01
CA GLN A 122 7.55 -0.73 31.36
C GLN A 122 7.01 -2.17 31.45
N ILE A 123 7.92 -3.13 31.67
CA ILE A 123 7.60 -4.56 31.78
C ILE A 123 6.99 -4.88 33.15
N ALA A 124 7.17 -4.00 34.13
CA ALA A 124 6.59 -4.09 35.45
C ALA A 124 5.39 -3.15 35.59
N THR A 125 4.24 -3.68 35.99
CA THR A 125 3.14 -2.83 36.50
C THR A 125 3.66 -1.94 37.62
N ASP A 126 3.09 -0.74 37.78
CA ASP A 126 3.46 0.17 38.87
C ASP A 126 3.42 -0.53 40.24
N THR A 127 2.48 -1.46 40.42
CA THR A 127 2.35 -2.29 41.62
C THR A 127 3.55 -3.21 41.83
N TYR A 128 4.06 -3.87 40.79
CA TYR A 128 5.26 -4.70 40.88
C TYR A 128 6.49 -3.87 41.26
N ARG A 129 6.64 -2.67 40.67
CA ARG A 129 7.77 -1.78 40.99
C ARG A 129 7.71 -1.26 42.42
N LYS A 130 6.54 -0.86 42.91
CA LYS A 130 6.34 -0.40 44.29
C LYS A 130 6.61 -1.50 45.31
N ASN A 131 6.15 -2.72 45.06
CA ASN A 131 6.46 -3.86 45.91
C ASN A 131 7.95 -4.20 45.88
N TRP A 132 8.59 -4.08 44.71
CA TRP A 132 10.04 -4.24 44.57
C TRP A 132 10.79 -3.20 45.41
N ASP A 133 10.49 -1.92 45.26
CA ASP A 133 11.13 -0.88 46.06
C ASP A 133 10.85 -1.07 47.56
N THR A 134 9.69 -1.60 47.95
CA THR A 134 9.39 -1.91 49.37
C THR A 134 10.26 -3.04 49.94
N ILE A 135 10.51 -4.10 49.16
CA ILE A 135 11.29 -5.26 49.61
C ILE A 135 12.79 -4.96 49.58
N TRP A 136 13.26 -4.18 48.60
CA TRP A 136 14.69 -4.01 48.33
C TRP A 136 15.24 -2.59 48.59
N SER A 137 14.41 -1.57 48.83
CA SER A 137 14.92 -0.29 49.33
C SER A 137 15.38 -0.45 50.77
N ARG A 138 16.68 -0.65 50.94
CA ARG A 138 17.32 -0.48 52.25
C ARG A 138 17.08 0.96 52.69
N ARG A 139 16.53 1.10 53.89
CA ARG A 139 16.27 2.33 54.63
C ARG A 139 17.43 3.33 54.53
N SER A 140 17.40 4.22 53.55
CA SER A 140 18.22 5.45 53.53
C SER A 140 17.59 6.48 54.45
N SER A 141 17.55 6.18 55.75
CA SER A 141 17.25 7.19 56.77
C SER A 141 18.07 6.91 58.02
N ASN A 142 19.30 7.41 57.99
CA ASN A 142 19.98 7.88 59.20
C ASN A 142 20.34 9.33 58.90
N LYS A 143 19.42 10.25 59.18
CA LYS A 143 19.30 11.01 60.44
C LYS A 143 20.51 11.91 60.64
N GLN A 144 20.22 13.21 60.67
CA GLN A 144 21.09 14.30 61.09
C GLN A 144 22.03 13.86 62.22
N LEU A 145 23.33 14.04 62.01
CA LEU A 145 24.31 14.13 63.08
C LEU A 145 24.80 15.58 63.06
N ASN A 146 24.62 16.24 64.21
CA ASN A 146 25.00 17.62 64.52
C ASN A 146 26.43 17.96 64.12
#